data_AF-A0AAU5Z204-F1
#
_entry.id   AF-A0AAU5Z204-F1
#
_cell.length_a   1.000
_cell.length_b   1.000
_cell.length_c   1.000
_cell.angle_alpha   90.00
_cell.angle_beta   90.00
_cell.angle_gamma   90.00
#
_symmetry.space_group_name_H-M   'P 1'
#
loop_
_entity.id
_entity.type
_entity.pdbx_description
1 polymer ?
#
loop_
_entity_poly.entity_id
_entity_poly.type
_entity_poly.pdbx_seq_one_letter_code
_entity_poly.pdbx_strand_id
1 'polypeptide(L)'
;MAAPAPVVLAVRPVRRFLRNRVWCVITRHRIRACLTEMRTLNYSGNLPFIVACFSTKTGEAVYLWMRPGLSAEDLDNKAETIAAACWARTAAISRSDRYASLIRVDVDRRDPLAKTHITSPLLDDTSGLPEAAVADDALLAFITPENAPEPVTSEPPARTGAPAEGRTKTTRTKTTAATGDNHTVILGANGEDVSDYV
;
A
#
# COMPACT_ATOMS: atom_id res chain seq x y z
N MET A 1 -36.52 -38.29 -19.99
CA MET A 1 -35.44 -38.61 -19.03
C MET A 1 -34.78 -37.32 -18.56
N ALA A 2 -35.50 -36.50 -17.79
CA ALA A 2 -35.07 -35.18 -17.34
C ALA A 2 -35.11 -35.13 -15.80
N ALA A 3 -34.05 -35.60 -15.16
CA ALA A 3 -33.65 -35.25 -13.79
C ALA A 3 -32.34 -36.00 -13.48
N PRO A 4 -31.22 -35.29 -13.31
CA PRO A 4 -30.66 -35.26 -11.97
C PRO A 4 -30.14 -33.88 -11.55
N ALA A 5 -30.57 -32.78 -12.17
CA ALA A 5 -30.15 -31.44 -11.77
C ALA A 5 -30.45 -31.10 -10.28
N PRO A 6 -31.62 -31.44 -9.70
CA PRO A 6 -31.91 -31.03 -8.32
C PRO A 6 -31.22 -31.93 -7.26
N VAL A 7 -30.94 -33.20 -7.58
CA VAL A 7 -30.32 -34.15 -6.64
C VAL A 7 -28.84 -33.82 -6.41
N VAL A 8 -28.13 -33.39 -7.46
CA VAL A 8 -26.74 -32.94 -7.36
C VAL A 8 -26.60 -31.64 -6.55
N LEU A 9 -27.64 -30.79 -6.53
CA LEU A 9 -27.70 -29.58 -5.70
C LEU A 9 -28.04 -29.86 -4.22
N ALA A 10 -28.70 -30.98 -3.92
CA ALA A 10 -29.00 -31.40 -2.54
C ALA A 10 -27.76 -31.89 -1.79
N VAL A 11 -26.71 -32.29 -2.51
CA VAL A 11 -25.46 -32.76 -1.96
C VAL A 11 -24.63 -31.56 -1.49
N ARG A 12 -24.62 -31.33 -0.16
CA ARG A 12 -23.89 -30.26 0.53
C ARG A 12 -22.45 -30.00 -0.01
N PRO A 13 -21.62 -31.01 -0.33
CA PRO A 13 -20.29 -30.76 -0.87
C PRO A 13 -20.30 -30.17 -2.29
N VAL A 14 -21.24 -30.55 -3.15
CA VAL A 14 -21.34 -30.02 -4.52
C VAL A 14 -21.70 -28.54 -4.50
N ARG A 15 -22.66 -28.14 -3.66
CA ARG A 15 -23.01 -26.72 -3.48
C ARG A 15 -21.82 -25.89 -2.99
N ARG A 16 -20.98 -26.44 -2.10
CA ARG A 16 -19.76 -25.78 -1.63
C ARG A 16 -18.74 -25.63 -2.77
N PHE A 17 -18.53 -26.67 -3.56
CA PHE A 17 -17.63 -26.65 -4.71
C PHE A 17 -18.06 -25.63 -5.76
N LEU A 18 -19.33 -25.66 -6.19
CA LEU A 18 -19.87 -24.71 -7.16
C LEU A 18 -19.77 -23.27 -6.66
N ARG A 19 -20.13 -23.03 -5.39
CA ARG A 19 -19.99 -21.71 -4.79
C ARG A 19 -18.54 -21.23 -4.84
N ASN A 20 -17.59 -22.05 -4.43
CA ASN A 20 -16.17 -21.70 -4.46
C ASN A 20 -15.69 -21.42 -5.89
N ARG A 21 -16.16 -22.20 -6.88
CA ARG A 21 -15.82 -22.01 -8.29
C ARG A 21 -16.40 -20.72 -8.86
N VAL A 22 -17.66 -20.42 -8.56
CA VAL A 22 -18.31 -19.16 -8.95
C VAL A 22 -17.55 -17.96 -8.37
N TRP A 23 -17.20 -18.04 -7.08
CA TRP A 23 -16.42 -17.00 -6.42
C TRP A 23 -15.04 -16.81 -7.08
N CYS A 24 -14.33 -17.90 -7.43
CA CYS A 24 -13.06 -17.82 -8.20
C CYS A 24 -13.22 -17.08 -9.54
N VAL A 25 -14.33 -17.30 -10.25
CA VAL A 25 -14.61 -16.63 -11.53
C VAL A 25 -14.91 -15.16 -11.30
N ILE A 26 -15.76 -14.83 -10.30
CA ILE A 26 -16.08 -13.44 -9.95
C ILE A 26 -14.81 -12.67 -9.61
N THR A 27 -13.97 -13.19 -8.71
CA THR A 27 -12.72 -12.54 -8.31
C THR A 27 -11.77 -12.37 -9.49
N ARG A 28 -11.67 -13.36 -10.37
CA ARG A 28 -10.88 -13.24 -11.61
C ARG A 28 -11.35 -12.06 -12.47
N HIS A 29 -12.66 -11.92 -12.67
CA HIS A 29 -13.22 -10.82 -13.44
C HIS A 29 -13.04 -9.47 -12.74
N ARG A 30 -13.26 -9.41 -11.43
CA ARG A 30 -13.13 -8.18 -10.65
C ARG A 30 -11.69 -7.70 -10.55
N ILE A 31 -10.73 -8.61 -10.33
CA ILE A 31 -9.30 -8.28 -10.40
C ILE A 31 -8.95 -7.73 -11.78
N ARG A 32 -9.41 -8.37 -12.85
CA ARG A 32 -9.15 -7.87 -14.21
C ARG A 32 -9.70 -6.46 -14.43
N ALA A 33 -10.94 -6.20 -13.98
CA ALA A 33 -11.54 -4.86 -14.04
C ALA A 33 -10.74 -3.85 -13.20
N CYS A 34 -10.39 -4.21 -11.96
CA CYS A 34 -9.59 -3.38 -11.06
C CYS A 34 -8.22 -3.03 -11.65
N LEU A 35 -7.49 -4.00 -12.22
CA LEU A 35 -6.21 -3.75 -12.88
C LEU A 35 -6.35 -2.81 -14.09
N THR A 36 -7.49 -2.86 -14.78
CA THR A 36 -7.81 -1.95 -15.88
C THR A 36 -8.06 -0.53 -15.37
N GLU A 37 -8.86 -0.39 -14.31
CA GLU A 37 -9.23 0.90 -13.70
C GLU A 37 -8.04 1.58 -13.01
N MET A 38 -7.24 0.82 -12.25
CA MET A 38 -6.01 1.29 -11.61
C MET A 38 -4.88 1.57 -12.61
N ARG A 39 -5.12 1.29 -13.89
CA ARG A 39 -4.21 1.51 -15.01
C ARG A 39 -2.82 0.92 -14.74
N THR A 40 -2.76 -0.26 -14.11
CA THR A 40 -1.50 -1.01 -13.89
C THR A 40 -1.07 -1.65 -15.20
N LEU A 41 -0.69 -0.79 -16.13
CA LEU A 41 -0.30 -1.10 -17.49
C LEU A 41 1.19 -0.88 -17.60
N ASN A 42 1.86 -1.76 -18.33
CA ASN A 42 3.19 -1.43 -18.82
C ASN A 42 3.08 -0.25 -19.82
N TYR A 43 4.20 0.41 -20.15
CA TYR A 43 4.29 1.46 -21.17
C TYR A 43 3.59 1.07 -22.48
N SER A 44 3.65 -0.21 -22.87
CA SER A 44 2.98 -0.76 -24.05
C SER A 44 1.46 -1.03 -23.88
N GLY A 45 0.83 -0.62 -22.78
CA GLY A 45 -0.61 -0.79 -22.55
C GLY A 45 -1.06 -2.21 -22.18
N ASN A 46 -0.13 -3.09 -21.79
CA ASN A 46 -0.45 -4.49 -21.47
C ASN A 46 -0.72 -4.69 -19.96
N LEU A 47 -1.79 -5.40 -19.64
CA LEU A 47 -2.15 -5.79 -18.27
C LEU A 47 -1.38 -7.04 -17.80
N PRO A 48 -1.21 -7.22 -16.47
CA PRO A 48 -0.79 -8.49 -15.90
C PRO A 48 -1.70 -9.64 -16.34
N PHE A 49 -1.11 -10.80 -16.62
CA PHE A 49 -1.86 -11.98 -17.01
C PHE A 49 -2.31 -12.76 -15.78
N ILE A 50 -3.60 -13.08 -15.67
CA ILE A 50 -4.11 -13.91 -14.58
C ILE A 50 -3.88 -15.38 -14.91
N VAL A 51 -2.94 -16.03 -14.22
CA VAL A 51 -2.59 -17.43 -14.44
C VAL A 51 -3.69 -18.33 -13.91
N ALA A 52 -4.00 -18.23 -12.62
CA ALA A 52 -4.92 -19.13 -11.95
C ALA A 52 -5.60 -18.47 -10.76
N CYS A 53 -6.79 -18.97 -10.41
CA CYS A 53 -7.50 -18.60 -9.18
C CYS A 53 -7.88 -19.89 -8.44
N PHE A 54 -7.46 -20.00 -7.18
CA PHE A 54 -7.71 -21.13 -6.32
C PHE A 54 -8.51 -20.69 -5.10
N SER A 55 -9.48 -21.51 -4.66
CA SER A 55 -10.21 -21.24 -3.43
C SER A 55 -9.40 -21.70 -2.23
N THR A 56 -9.19 -20.80 -1.28
CA THR A 56 -8.52 -21.06 0.00
C THR A 56 -9.55 -21.15 1.13
N LYS A 57 -9.10 -21.45 2.36
CA LYS A 57 -10.00 -21.49 3.52
C LYS A 57 -10.52 -20.09 3.90
N THR A 58 -9.68 -19.07 3.75
CA THR A 58 -9.95 -17.66 4.07
C THR A 58 -10.67 -16.93 2.93
N GLY A 59 -10.45 -17.35 1.70
CA GLY A 59 -11.08 -16.76 0.54
C GLY A 59 -10.56 -17.39 -0.74
N GLU A 60 -9.69 -16.66 -1.43
CA GLU A 60 -9.15 -17.06 -2.73
C GLU A 60 -7.70 -16.59 -2.89
N ALA A 61 -6.90 -17.39 -3.59
CA ALA A 61 -5.55 -17.05 -4.00
C ALA A 61 -5.50 -16.91 -5.52
N VAL A 62 -5.04 -15.77 -6.01
CA VAL A 62 -4.94 -15.45 -7.43
C VAL A 62 -3.48 -15.29 -7.81
N TYR A 63 -3.07 -16.04 -8.83
CA TYR A 63 -1.72 -15.96 -9.38
C TYR A 63 -1.73 -15.02 -10.58
N LEU A 64 -0.93 -13.96 -10.49
CA LEU A 64 -0.71 -12.99 -11.54
C LEU A 64 0.70 -13.18 -12.09
N TRP A 65 0.79 -13.18 -13.40
CA TRP A 65 2.04 -13.09 -14.13
C TRP A 65 2.24 -11.65 -14.57
N MET A 66 3.20 -10.99 -13.95
CA MET A 66 3.59 -9.62 -14.27
C MET A 66 4.33 -9.60 -15.59
N ARG A 67 3.94 -8.64 -16.43
CA ARG A 67 4.68 -8.32 -17.65
C ARG A 67 5.89 -7.43 -17.27
N PRO A 68 7.00 -7.46 -18.03
CA PRO A 68 8.12 -6.55 -17.79
C PRO A 68 7.65 -5.09 -17.67
N GLY A 69 8.26 -4.32 -16.77
CA GLY A 69 7.86 -2.92 -16.51
C GLY A 69 6.78 -2.74 -15.44
N LEU A 70 6.33 -3.82 -14.81
CA LEU A 70 5.46 -3.79 -13.64
C LEU A 70 6.19 -4.40 -12.45
N SER A 71 6.14 -3.73 -11.29
CA SER A 71 6.76 -4.20 -10.05
C SER A 71 5.72 -4.82 -9.11
N ALA A 72 6.16 -5.65 -8.17
CA ALA A 72 5.28 -6.21 -7.14
C ALA A 72 4.91 -5.15 -6.10
N GLU A 73 5.83 -4.24 -5.84
CA GLU A 73 5.73 -3.14 -4.90
C GLU A 73 4.63 -2.16 -5.33
N ASP A 74 4.47 -1.88 -6.64
CA ASP A 74 3.37 -1.05 -7.16
C ASP A 74 1.99 -1.66 -6.88
N LEU A 75 1.90 -2.99 -6.89
CA LEU A 75 0.67 -3.69 -6.62
C LEU A 75 0.37 -3.69 -5.11
N ASP A 76 1.42 -3.84 -4.29
CA ASP A 76 1.32 -3.86 -2.82
C ASP A 76 0.87 -2.51 -2.28
N ASN A 77 1.41 -1.41 -2.83
CA ASN A 77 0.95 -0.04 -2.55
C ASN A 77 -0.54 0.18 -2.87
N LYS A 78 -1.13 -0.64 -3.75
CA LYS A 78 -2.54 -0.59 -4.17
C LYS A 78 -3.36 -1.76 -3.62
N ALA A 79 -2.82 -2.52 -2.67
CA ALA A 79 -3.49 -3.70 -2.11
C ALA A 79 -4.87 -3.38 -1.53
N GLU A 80 -5.02 -2.23 -0.87
CA GLU A 80 -6.31 -1.79 -0.31
C GLU A 80 -7.36 -1.51 -1.41
N THR A 81 -6.94 -0.90 -2.53
CA THR A 81 -7.82 -0.69 -3.69
C THR A 81 -8.26 -2.03 -4.30
N ILE A 82 -7.35 -3.01 -4.37
CA ILE A 82 -7.65 -4.36 -4.84
C ILE A 82 -8.64 -5.04 -3.88
N ALA A 83 -8.45 -4.90 -2.56
CA ALA A 83 -9.34 -5.45 -1.56
C ALA A 83 -10.77 -4.88 -1.71
N ALA A 84 -10.89 -3.56 -1.82
CA ALA A 84 -12.17 -2.88 -2.05
C ALA A 84 -12.83 -3.33 -3.36
N ALA A 85 -12.06 -3.39 -4.45
CA ALA A 85 -12.55 -3.85 -5.75
C ALA A 85 -12.91 -5.33 -5.78
N CYS A 86 -12.40 -6.16 -4.88
CA CYS A 86 -12.73 -7.58 -4.81
C CYS A 86 -13.82 -7.91 -3.78
N TRP A 87 -14.39 -6.91 -3.12
CA TRP A 87 -15.28 -7.08 -1.96
C TRP A 87 -14.65 -7.99 -0.89
N ALA A 88 -13.37 -7.75 -0.61
CA ALA A 88 -12.61 -8.47 0.39
C ALA A 88 -12.36 -7.59 1.61
N ARG A 89 -12.05 -8.24 2.73
CA ARG A 89 -11.65 -7.52 3.96
C ARG A 89 -10.22 -7.02 3.82
N THR A 90 -9.35 -7.89 3.33
CA THR A 90 -7.93 -7.62 3.10
C THR A 90 -7.48 -8.31 1.81
N ALA A 91 -6.47 -7.74 1.17
CA ALA A 91 -5.74 -8.38 0.09
C ALA A 91 -4.26 -8.36 0.47
N ALA A 92 -3.64 -9.53 0.56
CA ALA A 92 -2.22 -9.67 0.85
C ALA A 92 -1.49 -10.05 -0.44
N ILE A 93 -0.36 -9.40 -0.70
CA ILE A 93 0.41 -9.61 -1.91
C ILE A 93 1.73 -10.25 -1.53
N SER A 94 2.03 -11.38 -2.16
CA SER A 94 3.26 -12.13 -1.95
C SER A 94 3.94 -12.37 -3.28
N ARG A 95 5.25 -12.12 -3.33
CA ARG A 95 6.10 -12.47 -4.47
C ARG A 95 6.56 -13.92 -4.33
N SER A 96 6.71 -14.62 -5.45
CA SER A 96 7.31 -15.95 -5.43
C SER A 96 8.84 -15.86 -5.37
N ASP A 97 9.48 -16.70 -4.55
CA ASP A 97 10.95 -16.70 -4.42
C ASP A 97 11.65 -17.14 -5.70
N ARG A 98 11.00 -17.99 -6.50
CA ARG A 98 11.58 -18.55 -7.73
C ARG A 98 11.44 -17.62 -8.93
N TYR A 99 10.35 -16.85 -9.00
CA TYR A 99 10.05 -15.97 -10.13
C TYR A 99 9.48 -14.64 -9.64
N ALA A 100 10.26 -13.57 -9.77
CA ALA A 100 9.80 -12.21 -9.45
C ALA A 100 8.60 -11.77 -10.30
N SER A 101 8.43 -12.34 -11.50
CA SER A 101 7.27 -12.08 -12.35
C SER A 101 5.99 -12.78 -11.89
N LEU A 102 6.07 -13.75 -10.96
CA LEU A 102 4.90 -14.46 -10.46
C LEU A 102 4.52 -13.89 -9.10
N ILE A 103 3.37 -13.24 -9.06
CA ILE A 103 2.80 -12.65 -7.85
C ILE A 103 1.58 -13.47 -7.43
N ARG A 104 1.48 -13.74 -6.15
CA ARG A 104 0.32 -14.34 -5.52
C ARG A 104 -0.41 -13.27 -4.71
N VAL A 105 -1.65 -13.02 -5.09
CA VAL A 105 -2.58 -12.14 -4.39
C VAL A 105 -3.56 -13.01 -3.62
N ASP A 106 -3.44 -13.00 -2.30
CA ASP A 106 -4.37 -13.67 -1.39
C ASP A 106 -5.50 -12.68 -1.03
N VAL A 107 -6.72 -13.02 -1.45
CA VAL A 107 -7.93 -12.22 -1.25
C VAL A 107 -8.73 -12.83 -0.12
N ASP A 108 -8.67 -12.20 1.06
CA ASP A 108 -9.31 -12.70 2.26
C ASP A 108 -10.68 -12.06 2.45
N ARG A 109 -11.72 -12.88 2.27
CA ARG A 109 -13.13 -12.47 2.49
C ARG A 109 -13.66 -12.96 3.83
N ARG A 110 -13.10 -14.05 4.35
CA ARG A 110 -13.55 -14.71 5.57
C ARG A 110 -12.36 -14.88 6.47
N ASP A 111 -12.53 -14.43 7.70
CA ASP A 111 -11.62 -14.79 8.76
C ASP A 111 -12.09 -16.13 9.36
N PRO A 112 -11.33 -17.24 9.19
CA PRO A 112 -11.67 -18.52 9.78
C PRO A 112 -11.49 -18.50 11.31
N LEU A 113 -10.65 -17.61 11.85
CA LEU A 113 -10.35 -17.52 13.29
C LEU A 113 -11.41 -16.70 14.03
N ALA A 114 -12.00 -15.69 13.40
CA ALA A 114 -13.08 -14.89 14.02
C ALA A 114 -14.27 -15.72 14.54
N LYS A 115 -14.50 -16.93 14.03
CA LYS A 115 -15.59 -17.81 14.48
C LYS A 115 -15.17 -18.85 15.50
N THR A 116 -13.87 -19.02 15.72
CA THR A 116 -13.32 -20.08 16.57
C THR A 116 -12.39 -19.42 17.56
N HIS A 117 -12.88 -19.21 18.78
CA HIS A 117 -12.03 -18.78 19.88
C HIS A 117 -11.06 -19.91 20.21
N ILE A 118 -9.81 -19.76 19.78
CA ILE A 118 -8.74 -20.69 20.15
C ILE A 118 -8.26 -20.25 21.52
N THR A 119 -8.66 -20.97 22.56
CA THR A 119 -8.09 -20.78 23.89
C THR A 119 -6.61 -21.16 23.81
N SER A 120 -5.72 -20.18 24.01
CA SER A 120 -4.28 -20.46 23.99
C SER A 120 -3.92 -21.31 25.20
N PRO A 121 -3.19 -22.43 25.02
CA PRO A 121 -2.75 -23.27 26.14
C PRO A 121 -1.76 -22.55 27.07
N LEU A 122 -1.21 -21.39 26.63
CA LEU A 122 -0.35 -20.55 27.45
C LEU A 122 -1.13 -19.65 28.42
N LEU A 123 -2.45 -19.45 28.23
CA LEU A 123 -3.27 -18.72 29.21
C LEU A 123 -3.41 -19.50 30.53
N ASP A 124 -3.26 -20.82 30.51
CA ASP A 124 -3.39 -21.64 31.72
C ASP A 124 -2.09 -21.65 32.57
N ASP A 125 -0.94 -21.30 31.97
CA ASP A 125 0.39 -21.35 32.60
C ASP A 125 0.87 -19.97 33.10
N THR A 126 0.05 -18.92 32.98
CA THR A 126 0.38 -17.58 33.52
C THR A 126 0.24 -17.48 35.04
N SER A 127 -0.16 -18.55 35.72
CA SER A 127 -0.30 -18.58 37.20
C SER A 127 1.03 -18.41 37.95
N GLY A 128 2.16 -18.63 37.28
CA GLY A 128 3.51 -18.47 37.83
C GLY A 128 4.31 -17.28 37.28
N LEU A 129 3.76 -16.52 36.32
CA LEU A 129 4.40 -15.25 35.97
C LEU A 129 4.27 -14.32 37.18
N PRO A 130 5.33 -13.63 37.62
CA PRO A 130 5.14 -12.50 38.51
C PRO A 130 4.11 -11.61 37.82
N GLU A 131 3.11 -11.17 38.57
CA GLU A 131 2.26 -10.04 38.20
C GLU A 131 3.22 -8.87 38.06
N ALA A 132 3.90 -8.83 36.90
CA ALA A 132 4.82 -7.78 36.55
C ALA A 132 3.93 -6.57 36.69
N ALA A 133 4.24 -5.74 37.69
CA ALA A 133 3.63 -4.45 37.88
C ALA A 133 3.71 -3.80 36.51
N VAL A 134 2.62 -3.90 35.76
CA VAL A 134 2.40 -3.15 34.56
C VAL A 134 2.21 -1.77 35.14
N ALA A 135 3.33 -1.07 35.36
CA ALA A 135 3.27 0.34 35.61
C ALA A 135 2.58 0.88 34.37
N ASP A 136 1.29 1.21 34.49
CA ASP A 136 0.51 1.75 33.38
C ASP A 136 1.24 2.94 32.74
N ASP A 137 2.05 3.65 33.53
CA ASP A 137 2.99 4.70 33.10
C ASP A 137 4.03 4.25 32.07
N ALA A 138 4.58 3.03 32.18
CA ALA A 138 5.58 2.51 31.26
C ALA A 138 4.97 2.04 29.92
N LEU A 139 3.73 1.55 29.93
CA LEU A 139 3.01 1.24 28.70
C LEU A 139 2.55 2.51 27.98
N LEU A 140 2.12 3.53 28.73
CA LEU A 140 1.79 4.82 28.16
C LEU A 140 3.02 5.48 27.52
N ALA A 141 4.20 5.41 28.14
CA ALA A 141 5.44 5.92 27.53
C ALA A 141 5.83 5.22 26.22
N PHE A 142 5.49 3.94 26.05
CA PHE A 142 5.80 3.19 24.83
C PHE A 142 4.80 3.45 23.69
N ILE A 143 3.55 3.78 24.05
CA ILE A 143 2.45 4.04 23.09
C ILE A 143 2.40 5.53 22.70
N THR A 144 2.89 6.43 23.55
CA THR A 144 2.94 7.86 23.25
C THR A 144 4.07 8.13 22.25
N PRO A 145 3.80 8.64 21.04
CA PRO A 145 4.85 9.09 20.15
C PRO A 145 5.43 10.39 20.74
N GLU A 146 6.43 10.26 21.60
CA GLU A 146 7.16 11.38 22.20
C GLU A 146 7.89 12.16 21.09
N ASN A 147 7.27 13.26 20.72
CA ASN A 147 7.83 14.57 20.38
C ASN A 147 9.09 14.67 19.51
N ALA A 148 8.92 15.44 18.43
CA ALA A 148 9.98 16.00 17.62
C ALA A 148 11.05 16.71 18.49
N PRO A 149 12.35 16.55 18.19
CA PRO A 149 13.37 17.29 18.92
C PRO A 149 13.28 18.79 18.59
N GLU A 150 12.89 19.58 19.58
CA GLU A 150 13.15 21.02 19.60
C GLU A 150 14.67 21.28 19.67
N PRO A 151 15.16 22.36 19.04
CA PRO A 151 16.60 22.58 18.84
C PRO A 151 17.31 22.96 20.14
N VAL A 152 18.29 22.15 20.52
CA VAL A 152 19.28 22.48 21.54
C VAL A 152 20.07 23.73 21.13
N THR A 153 19.87 24.82 21.87
CA THR A 153 20.73 26.00 21.92
C THR A 153 22.14 25.59 22.33
N SER A 154 23.08 25.60 21.38
CA SER A 154 24.51 25.43 21.64
C SER A 154 25.23 26.77 21.50
N GLU A 155 25.71 27.27 22.64
CA GLU A 155 26.61 28.40 22.83
C GLU A 155 27.99 28.12 22.16
N PRO A 156 28.60 29.06 21.42
CA PRO A 156 29.81 28.80 20.63
C PRO A 156 31.10 29.01 21.43
N PRO A 157 32.14 28.15 21.29
CA PRO A 157 33.44 28.41 21.89
C PRO A 157 34.27 29.40 21.08
N ALA A 158 35.03 30.21 21.82
CA ALA A 158 35.87 31.31 21.37
C ALA A 158 36.89 30.94 20.27
N ARG A 159 37.02 31.81 19.26
CA ARG A 159 38.17 31.86 18.34
C ARG A 159 38.99 33.13 18.62
N THR A 160 40.26 32.93 18.98
CA THR A 160 41.30 33.97 18.89
C THR A 160 42.14 33.72 17.63
N GLY A 161 42.22 34.73 16.75
CA GLY A 161 43.08 34.75 15.57
C GLY A 161 42.47 35.55 14.42
N ALA A 162 42.84 36.82 14.27
CA ALA A 162 42.47 37.75 13.20
C ALA A 162 43.60 37.86 12.14
N PRO A 163 43.54 38.73 11.10
CA PRO A 163 42.42 39.22 10.26
C PRO A 163 42.72 39.10 8.74
N ALA A 164 41.70 39.15 7.86
CA ALA A 164 41.80 39.78 6.52
C ALA A 164 40.43 39.78 5.78
N GLU A 165 39.97 41.00 5.49
CA GLU A 165 39.19 41.48 4.32
C GLU A 165 38.20 40.59 3.55
N GLY A 166 36.99 41.12 3.33
CA GLY A 166 36.11 40.64 2.26
C GLY A 166 34.63 41.02 2.36
N ARG A 167 34.33 42.31 2.33
CA ARG A 167 32.99 42.92 2.21
C ARG A 167 32.21 42.43 0.98
N THR A 168 30.96 41.98 1.13
CA THR A 168 29.77 42.54 0.42
C THR A 168 28.43 41.93 0.86
N LYS A 169 27.53 42.82 1.31
CA LYS A 169 26.07 42.64 1.37
C LYS A 169 25.49 42.76 -0.04
N THR A 170 24.40 42.07 -0.35
CA THR A 170 23.25 42.70 -1.05
C THR A 170 21.95 41.91 -0.87
N THR A 171 21.02 42.56 -0.18
CA THR A 171 19.56 42.36 -0.27
C THR A 171 19.05 43.04 -1.54
N ARG A 172 18.09 42.45 -2.28
CA ARG A 172 17.17 43.19 -3.18
C ARG A 172 15.97 42.29 -3.51
N THR A 173 14.76 42.56 -3.02
CA THR A 173 13.76 43.57 -3.45
C THR A 173 13.28 43.34 -4.88
N LYS A 174 12.05 42.82 -4.97
CA LYS A 174 11.23 42.64 -6.17
C LYS A 174 10.78 44.01 -6.68
N THR A 175 11.23 44.40 -7.86
CA THR A 175 10.76 45.59 -8.59
C THR A 175 9.97 45.12 -9.79
N THR A 176 8.65 45.36 -9.79
CA THR A 176 7.79 45.24 -10.96
C THR A 176 7.76 46.60 -11.67
N ALA A 177 8.26 46.65 -12.90
CA ALA A 177 8.07 47.77 -13.81
C ALA A 177 7.20 47.30 -14.97
N ALA A 178 6.08 47.98 -15.16
CA ALA A 178 5.14 47.78 -16.25
C ALA A 178 5.56 48.63 -17.47
N THR A 179 5.48 48.06 -18.67
CA THR A 179 5.29 48.78 -19.94
C THR A 179 4.61 47.81 -20.90
N GLY A 180 3.52 48.27 -21.51
CA GLY A 180 2.56 47.46 -22.24
C GLY A 180 3.04 47.00 -23.62
N ASP A 181 2.73 45.75 -23.92
CA ASP A 181 2.06 45.29 -25.14
C ASP A 181 1.72 43.80 -24.95
N ASN A 182 0.43 43.51 -24.72
CA ASN A 182 -0.33 42.24 -24.74
C ASN A 182 0.34 40.83 -24.68
N HIS A 183 1.52 40.66 -24.08
CA HIS A 183 2.04 39.34 -23.68
C HIS A 183 2.58 39.41 -22.24
N THR A 184 1.92 38.71 -21.32
CA THR A 184 2.43 38.51 -19.96
C THR A 184 3.57 37.50 -20.01
N VAL A 185 4.82 37.99 -20.04
CA VAL A 185 6.01 37.15 -19.90
C VAL A 185 6.10 36.69 -18.45
N ILE A 186 5.98 35.37 -18.23
CA ILE A 186 6.13 34.76 -16.90
C ILE A 186 7.61 34.36 -16.76
N LEU A 187 8.36 35.17 -16.00
CA LEU A 187 9.79 34.96 -15.76
C LEU A 187 10.01 34.01 -14.58
N GLY A 188 10.82 32.98 -14.79
CA GLY A 188 11.31 32.08 -13.74
C GLY A 188 12.28 32.78 -12.78
N ALA A 189 12.63 32.12 -11.67
CA ALA A 189 13.52 32.67 -10.64
C ALA A 189 14.91 33.11 -11.18
N ASN A 190 15.30 32.59 -12.35
CA ASN A 190 16.55 32.88 -13.04
C ASN A 190 16.41 33.88 -14.20
N GLY A 191 15.21 34.45 -14.43
CA GLY A 191 14.95 35.38 -15.54
C GLY A 191 14.79 34.70 -16.91
N GLU A 192 14.66 33.37 -16.94
CA GLU A 192 14.31 32.60 -18.15
C GLU A 192 12.80 32.65 -18.40
N ASP A 193 12.42 32.68 -19.68
CA ASP A 193 11.02 32.68 -20.12
C ASP A 193 10.47 31.25 -20.07
N VAL A 194 9.42 31.04 -19.26
CA VAL A 194 8.82 29.72 -19.01
C VAL A 194 7.43 29.60 -19.65
N SER A 195 7.06 30.55 -20.52
CA SER A 195 5.75 30.58 -21.17
C SER A 195 5.47 29.37 -22.07
N ASP A 196 6.49 28.65 -22.51
CA ASP A 196 6.35 27.45 -23.36
C ASP A 196 5.94 26.17 -22.60
N TYR A 197 5.92 26.18 -21.26
CA TYR A 197 5.66 24.98 -20.44
C TYR A 197 4.30 24.99 -19.72
N VAL A 198 3.46 26.00 -19.93
CA VAL A 198 2.15 26.18 -19.24
C VAL A 198 0.98 26.09 -20.21
#